data_AF-A0A924P8F4-F1
#
_entry.id   AF-A0A924P8F4-F1
#
_cell.length_a   1.000
_cell.length_b   1.000
_cell.length_c   1.000
_cell.angle_alpha   90.00
_cell.angle_beta   90.00
_cell.angle_gamma   90.00
#
_symmetry.space_group_name_H-M   'P 1'
#
loop_
_entity.id
_entity.type
_entity.pdbx_description
1 polymer ?
#
loop_
_entity_poly.entity_id
_entity_poly.type
_entity_poly.pdbx_seq_one_letter_code
_entity_poly.pdbx_strand_id
1 'polypeptide(L)'
;MHKRKLPIVALILLLASALYVGYRYSTDFRPPSVKTQVEKTNEVLKHDRDVLKGAPAGEAEVYQALVRLGQMQEPLAQQESIKRSTSPSAFVREGAANALGNFGDEISLKTLKQLLADPEKAVRLQAIHGLGHRPGAGREELLRSAEKQNGLGAEEKVAIQVSLVESATNPQTRETALEQLLKFSQADASIAAPAALQVMSLAPQDERVLKMLRDLLKKDLDSVVSSTAIRHLSALRDPWMVENLGKWATHSNAQLRMAAVQSVHIACPAARWQILETAITGERDRNILAEAINAPTYMPGKEAVTFLERMSHSDQLTKEELVILTQKLVQLKASNQADPCLQPTAH
;
A
#
# COMPACT_ATOMS: atom_id res chain seq x y z
N MET A 1 3.28 29.27 -52.62
CA MET A 1 2.31 28.51 -51.80
C MET A 1 1.91 27.23 -52.54
N HIS A 2 2.48 26.07 -52.20
CA HIS A 2 2.00 24.77 -52.68
C HIS A 2 2.00 23.81 -51.49
N LYS A 3 0.89 23.79 -50.74
CA LYS A 3 0.63 22.73 -49.76
C LYS A 3 0.37 21.45 -50.55
N ARG A 4 1.37 20.56 -50.65
CA ARG A 4 1.17 19.19 -51.12
C ARG A 4 0.22 18.52 -50.12
N LYS A 5 -1.06 18.44 -50.48
CA LYS A 5 -2.02 17.58 -49.77
C LYS A 5 -1.47 16.17 -49.84
N LEU A 6 -1.15 15.55 -48.70
CA LEU A 6 -0.94 14.11 -48.68
C LEU A 6 -2.19 13.49 -49.32
N PRO A 7 -2.06 12.63 -50.36
CA PRO A 7 -3.22 11.98 -50.93
C PRO A 7 -3.88 11.18 -49.81
N ILE A 8 -5.20 11.26 -49.71
CA ILE A 8 -6.02 10.60 -48.68
C ILE A 8 -5.62 9.11 -48.54
N VAL A 9 -5.19 8.48 -49.64
CA VAL A 9 -4.64 7.13 -49.70
C VAL A 9 -3.40 6.93 -48.80
N ALA A 10 -2.48 7.89 -48.72
CA ALA A 10 -1.28 7.80 -47.87
C ALA A 10 -1.62 7.92 -46.38
N LEU A 11 -2.63 8.71 -46.02
CA LEU A 11 -3.11 8.81 -44.63
C LEU A 11 -3.83 7.52 -44.20
N ILE A 12 -4.62 6.93 -45.10
CA ILE A 12 -5.30 5.64 -44.89
C ILE A 12 -4.28 4.52 -44.71
N LEU A 13 -3.21 4.48 -45.51
CA LEU A 13 -2.16 3.46 -45.38
C LEU A 13 -1.36 3.61 -44.08
N LEU A 14 -1.08 4.84 -43.63
CA LEU A 14 -0.41 5.07 -42.34
C LEU A 14 -1.30 4.67 -41.16
N LEU A 15 -2.59 5.00 -41.19
CA LEU A 15 -3.56 4.57 -40.17
C LEU A 15 -3.74 3.05 -40.17
N ALA A 16 -3.81 2.41 -41.34
CA ALA A 16 -3.86 0.96 -41.46
C ALA A 16 -2.60 0.29 -40.93
N SER A 17 -1.41 0.88 -41.15
CA SER A 17 -0.15 0.37 -40.61
C SER A 17 -0.05 0.55 -39.09
N ALA A 18 -0.51 1.68 -38.54
CA ALA A 18 -0.54 1.92 -37.09
C ALA A 18 -1.56 1.01 -36.40
N LEU A 19 -2.72 0.78 -37.03
CA LEU A 19 -3.70 -0.20 -36.57
C LEU A 19 -3.18 -1.64 -36.70
N TYR A 20 -2.43 -1.98 -37.75
CA TYR A 20 -1.82 -3.31 -37.93
C TYR A 20 -0.69 -3.56 -36.93
N VAL A 21 0.14 -2.56 -36.65
CA VAL A 21 1.20 -2.62 -35.62
C VAL A 21 0.58 -2.68 -34.23
N GLY A 22 -0.44 -1.86 -33.94
CA GLY A 22 -1.19 -1.91 -32.67
C GLY A 22 -1.96 -3.22 -32.49
N TYR A 23 -2.53 -3.76 -33.57
CA TYR A 23 -3.18 -5.08 -33.59
C TYR A 23 -2.16 -6.20 -33.39
N ARG A 24 -1.01 -6.17 -34.08
CA ARG A 24 0.08 -7.13 -33.83
C ARG A 24 0.59 -7.07 -32.40
N TYR A 25 0.86 -5.88 -31.86
CA TYR A 25 1.31 -5.73 -30.47
C TYR A 25 0.26 -6.20 -29.46
N SER A 26 -1.04 -6.03 -29.75
CA SER A 26 -2.11 -6.52 -28.88
C SER A 26 -2.40 -8.02 -29.04
N THR A 27 -2.09 -8.63 -30.20
CA THR A 27 -2.25 -10.08 -30.43
C THR A 27 -0.99 -10.91 -30.14
N ASP A 28 0.19 -10.28 -30.12
CA ASP A 28 1.47 -10.94 -29.86
C ASP A 28 1.76 -11.07 -28.34
N PHE A 29 1.12 -10.25 -27.50
CA PHE A 29 1.09 -10.50 -26.05
C PHE A 29 0.08 -11.61 -25.74
N ARG A 30 0.50 -12.86 -25.90
CA ARG A 30 -0.19 -14.00 -25.31
C ARG A 30 0.28 -14.12 -23.87
N PRO A 31 -0.56 -13.84 -22.85
CA PRO A 31 -0.18 -14.17 -21.48
C PRO A 31 0.20 -15.65 -21.44
N PRO A 32 1.28 -16.03 -20.72
CA PRO A 32 1.71 -17.40 -20.65
C PRO A 32 0.52 -18.28 -20.28
N SER A 33 0.35 -19.39 -21.01
CA SER A 33 -0.76 -20.29 -20.74
C SER A 33 -0.71 -20.75 -19.28
N VAL A 34 -1.87 -21.02 -18.67
CA VAL A 34 -1.93 -21.58 -17.31
C VAL A 34 -1.01 -22.79 -17.18
N LYS A 35 -0.93 -23.63 -18.22
CA LYS A 35 -0.01 -24.76 -18.30
C LYS A 35 1.46 -24.35 -18.18
N THR A 36 1.88 -23.35 -18.97
CA THR A 36 3.25 -22.81 -18.92
C THR A 36 3.57 -22.20 -17.55
N GLN A 37 2.59 -21.56 -16.90
CA GLN A 37 2.78 -20.99 -15.57
C GLN A 37 2.94 -22.09 -14.52
N VAL A 38 2.15 -23.16 -14.60
CA VAL A 38 2.26 -24.34 -13.71
C VAL A 38 3.60 -25.05 -13.89
N GLU A 39 4.06 -25.23 -15.13
CA GLU A 39 5.37 -25.83 -15.43
C GLU A 39 6.51 -25.03 -14.79
N LYS A 40 6.52 -23.70 -14.97
CA LYS A 40 7.51 -22.82 -14.35
C LYS A 40 7.48 -22.89 -12.82
N THR A 41 6.29 -22.89 -12.22
CA THR A 41 6.17 -23.04 -10.76
C THR A 41 6.73 -24.38 -10.29
N ASN A 42 6.45 -25.47 -11.00
CA ASN A 42 6.95 -26.80 -10.64
C ASN A 42 8.47 -26.89 -10.75
N GLU A 43 9.08 -26.24 -11.74
CA GLU A 43 10.54 -26.15 -11.87
C GLU A 43 11.16 -25.40 -10.69
N VAL A 44 10.58 -24.26 -10.28
CA VAL A 44 11.03 -23.50 -9.10
C VAL A 44 10.92 -24.35 -7.84
N LEU A 45 9.78 -25.01 -7.62
CA LEU A 45 9.59 -25.87 -6.43
C LEU A 45 10.53 -27.07 -6.44
N LYS A 46 10.85 -27.62 -7.62
CA LYS A 46 11.86 -28.69 -7.73
C LYS A 46 13.24 -28.17 -7.32
N HIS A 47 13.66 -27.02 -7.86
CA HIS A 47 14.92 -26.37 -7.49
C HIS A 47 15.00 -26.11 -5.99
N ASP A 48 13.94 -25.55 -5.39
CA ASP A 48 13.89 -25.26 -3.95
C ASP A 48 14.08 -26.54 -3.11
N ARG A 49 13.47 -27.66 -3.51
CA ARG A 49 13.66 -28.95 -2.82
C ARG A 49 15.09 -29.46 -2.95
N ASP A 50 15.71 -29.29 -4.12
CA ASP A 50 17.09 -29.71 -4.35
C ASP A 50 18.07 -28.85 -3.54
N VAL A 51 17.84 -27.54 -3.45
CA VAL A 51 18.57 -26.60 -2.56
C VAL A 51 18.45 -27.03 -1.09
N LEU A 52 17.25 -27.36 -0.62
CA LEU A 52 17.05 -27.80 0.76
C LEU A 52 17.70 -29.18 1.04
N LYS A 53 17.81 -30.04 0.03
CA LYS A 53 18.52 -31.34 0.11
C LYS A 53 20.05 -31.24 0.01
N GLY A 54 20.60 -30.06 -0.23
CA GLY A 54 22.04 -29.81 -0.23
C GLY A 54 22.67 -29.56 -1.60
N ALA A 55 21.88 -29.24 -2.63
CA ALA A 55 22.45 -28.69 -3.86
C ALA A 55 23.22 -27.38 -3.56
N PRO A 56 24.33 -27.10 -4.26
CA PRO A 56 25.08 -25.85 -4.09
C PRO A 56 24.17 -24.64 -4.31
N ALA A 57 24.08 -23.76 -3.32
CA ALA A 57 23.16 -22.62 -3.33
C ALA A 57 23.66 -21.51 -2.41
N GLY A 58 23.35 -20.26 -2.76
CA GLY A 58 23.60 -19.11 -1.91
C GLY A 58 22.60 -18.99 -0.75
N GLU A 59 22.90 -18.15 0.24
CA GLU A 59 22.00 -17.92 1.39
C GLU A 59 20.62 -17.39 0.95
N ALA A 60 20.58 -16.59 -0.12
CA ALA A 60 19.33 -16.10 -0.70
C ALA A 60 18.47 -17.21 -1.31
N GLU A 61 19.08 -18.17 -2.02
CA GLU A 61 18.34 -19.31 -2.56
C GLU A 61 17.82 -20.20 -1.44
N VAL A 62 18.61 -20.41 -0.40
CA VAL A 62 18.19 -21.13 0.80
C VAL A 62 17.01 -20.44 1.48
N TYR A 63 17.10 -19.14 1.74
CA TYR A 63 16.01 -18.35 2.32
C TYR A 63 14.73 -18.51 1.51
N GLN A 64 14.83 -18.30 0.20
CA GLN A 64 13.69 -18.35 -0.70
C GLN A 64 13.05 -19.75 -0.78
N ALA A 65 13.87 -20.81 -0.76
CA ALA A 65 13.40 -22.18 -0.73
C ALA A 65 12.68 -22.52 0.59
N LEU A 66 13.21 -22.08 1.75
CA LEU A 66 12.55 -22.24 3.04
C LEU A 66 11.18 -21.53 3.06
N VAL A 67 11.14 -20.27 2.63
CA VAL A 67 9.91 -19.47 2.62
C VAL A 67 8.86 -20.06 1.69
N ARG A 68 9.19 -20.33 0.42
CA ARG A 68 8.22 -20.84 -0.56
C ARG A 68 7.70 -22.22 -0.17
N LEU A 69 8.58 -23.16 0.15
CA LEU A 69 8.14 -24.51 0.53
C LEU A 69 7.43 -24.52 1.90
N GLY A 70 7.77 -23.59 2.80
CA GLY A 70 7.07 -23.37 4.07
C GLY A 70 5.65 -22.87 3.88
N GLN A 71 5.41 -21.92 2.97
CA GLN A 71 4.07 -21.45 2.59
C GLN A 71 3.21 -22.59 2.01
N MET A 72 3.85 -23.52 1.29
CA MET A 72 3.21 -24.74 0.78
C MET A 72 3.06 -25.84 1.86
N GLN A 73 3.50 -25.57 3.10
CA GLN A 73 3.51 -26.50 4.23
C GLN A 73 4.20 -27.84 3.91
N GLU A 74 5.24 -27.81 3.07
CA GLU A 74 5.99 -29.03 2.75
C GLU A 74 6.77 -29.52 3.98
N PRO A 75 6.68 -30.82 4.34
CA PRO A 75 7.43 -31.37 5.49
C PRO A 75 8.95 -31.17 5.39
N LEU A 76 9.49 -31.17 4.17
CA LEU A 76 10.92 -30.90 3.93
C LEU A 76 11.31 -29.49 4.41
N ALA A 77 10.47 -28.49 4.14
CA ALA A 77 10.70 -27.11 4.57
C ALA A 77 10.71 -27.02 6.10
N GLN A 78 9.77 -27.70 6.76
CA GLN A 78 9.73 -27.76 8.22
C GLN A 78 11.02 -28.36 8.79
N GLN A 79 11.40 -29.55 8.32
CA GLN A 79 12.58 -30.28 8.80
C GLN A 79 13.85 -29.46 8.60
N GLU A 80 14.04 -28.88 7.42
CA GLU A 80 15.21 -28.05 7.13
C GLU A 80 15.17 -26.71 7.86
N SER A 81 14.00 -26.12 8.12
CA SER A 81 13.90 -24.92 8.95
C SER A 81 14.29 -25.18 10.41
N ILE A 82 13.86 -26.31 10.99
CA ILE A 82 14.27 -26.71 12.35
C ILE A 82 15.79 -26.85 12.40
N LYS A 83 16.38 -27.57 11.43
CA LYS A 83 17.84 -27.75 11.34
C LYS A 83 18.59 -26.44 11.16
N ARG A 84 18.10 -25.56 10.27
CA ARG A 84 18.76 -24.30 9.89
C ARG A 84 18.45 -23.13 10.84
N SER A 85 17.59 -23.33 11.83
CA SER A 85 17.32 -22.36 12.92
C SER A 85 18.56 -21.99 13.75
N THR A 86 19.63 -22.78 13.65
CA THR A 86 20.93 -22.53 14.32
C THR A 86 22.04 -22.18 13.33
N SER A 87 21.68 -21.84 12.09
CA SER A 87 22.64 -21.43 11.05
C SER A 87 23.50 -20.25 11.52
N PRO A 88 24.81 -20.21 11.18
CA PRO A 88 25.63 -19.02 11.43
C PRO A 88 25.10 -17.79 10.69
N SER A 89 24.45 -17.96 9.54
CA SER A 89 23.82 -16.88 8.80
C SER A 89 22.49 -16.49 9.43
N ALA A 90 22.41 -15.24 9.89
CA ALA A 90 21.18 -14.62 10.39
C ALA A 90 20.07 -14.63 9.33
N PHE A 91 20.43 -14.43 8.07
CA PHE A 91 19.49 -14.43 6.96
C PHE A 91 18.86 -15.81 6.74
N VAL A 92 19.63 -16.88 6.91
CA VAL A 92 19.08 -18.25 6.86
C VAL A 92 18.18 -18.54 8.07
N ARG A 93 18.55 -18.07 9.28
CA ARG A 93 17.70 -18.20 10.47
C ARG A 93 16.39 -17.43 10.32
N GLU A 94 16.44 -16.26 9.69
CA GLU A 94 15.27 -15.46 9.34
C GLU A 94 14.30 -16.25 8.45
N GLY A 95 14.82 -16.87 7.38
CA GLY A 95 14.03 -17.72 6.49
C GLY A 95 13.43 -18.94 7.21
N ALA A 96 14.18 -19.54 8.14
CA ALA A 96 13.67 -20.62 8.98
C ALA A 96 12.52 -20.15 9.89
N ALA A 97 12.65 -19.00 10.55
CA ALA A 97 11.59 -18.43 11.39
C ALA A 97 10.31 -18.20 10.57
N ASN A 98 10.44 -17.61 9.38
CA ASN A 98 9.32 -17.35 8.48
C ASN A 98 8.61 -18.66 8.07
N ALA A 99 9.37 -19.65 7.60
CA ALA A 99 8.84 -20.93 7.18
C ALA A 99 8.11 -21.64 8.33
N LEU A 100 8.71 -21.70 9.53
CA LEU A 100 8.13 -22.33 10.72
C LEU A 100 6.81 -21.69 11.16
N GLY A 101 6.59 -20.40 10.86
CA GLY A 101 5.32 -19.72 11.09
C GLY A 101 4.12 -20.38 10.40
N ASN A 102 4.35 -21.13 9.31
CA ASN A 102 3.30 -21.84 8.58
C ASN A 102 2.89 -23.17 9.23
N PHE A 103 3.63 -23.66 10.24
CA PHE A 103 3.41 -24.94 10.90
C PHE A 103 2.88 -24.75 12.32
N GLY A 104 1.96 -25.62 12.75
CA GLY A 104 1.23 -25.48 14.04
C GLY A 104 1.64 -26.48 15.12
N ASP A 105 2.57 -27.37 14.85
CA ASP A 105 3.01 -28.42 15.77
C ASP A 105 3.96 -27.90 16.85
N GLU A 106 4.10 -28.68 17.91
CA GLU A 106 4.88 -28.35 19.09
C GLU A 106 6.37 -28.11 18.79
N ILE A 107 6.95 -28.85 17.83
CA ILE A 107 8.37 -28.73 17.49
C ILE A 107 8.63 -27.38 16.79
N SER A 108 7.76 -26.99 15.87
CA SER A 108 7.82 -25.67 15.23
C SER A 108 7.66 -24.54 16.24
N LEU A 109 6.71 -24.65 17.18
CA LEU A 109 6.52 -23.65 18.23
C LEU A 109 7.72 -23.56 19.19
N LYS A 110 8.30 -24.70 19.57
CA LYS A 110 9.52 -24.74 20.39
C LYS A 110 10.71 -24.07 19.68
N THR A 111 10.83 -24.26 18.37
CA THR A 111 11.88 -23.64 17.57
C THR A 111 11.66 -22.13 17.43
N LEU A 112 10.42 -21.69 17.14
CA LEU A 112 10.07 -20.28 17.13
C LEU A 112 10.32 -19.60 18.48
N LYS A 113 10.05 -20.29 19.61
CA LYS A 113 10.37 -19.81 20.95
C LYS A 113 11.86 -19.52 21.13
N GLN A 114 12.74 -20.33 20.55
CA GLN A 114 14.19 -20.08 20.59
C GLN A 114 14.56 -18.85 19.75
N LEU A 115 13.96 -18.72 18.56
CA LEU A 115 14.22 -17.61 17.65
C LEU A 115 13.68 -16.26 18.15
N LEU A 116 12.71 -16.26 19.07
CA LEU A 116 12.31 -15.04 19.80
C LEU A 116 13.44 -14.43 20.65
N ALA A 117 14.46 -15.22 21.01
CA ALA A 117 15.63 -14.77 21.77
C ALA A 117 16.90 -14.65 20.90
N ASP A 118 16.74 -14.66 19.56
CA ASP A 118 17.88 -14.56 18.64
C ASP A 118 18.64 -13.23 18.82
N PRO A 119 19.99 -13.21 18.73
CA PRO A 119 20.74 -11.96 18.81
C PRO A 119 20.35 -10.95 17.71
N GLU A 120 19.93 -11.43 16.54
CA GLU A 120 19.59 -10.59 15.40
C GLU A 120 18.12 -10.17 15.42
N LYS A 121 17.90 -8.85 15.43
CA LYS A 121 16.56 -8.25 15.48
C LYS A 121 15.66 -8.75 14.34
N ALA A 122 16.20 -8.89 13.12
CA ALA A 122 15.45 -9.37 11.97
C ALA A 122 14.87 -10.78 12.19
N VAL A 123 15.66 -11.67 12.82
CA VAL A 123 15.22 -13.03 13.14
C VAL A 123 14.12 -13.01 14.21
N ARG A 124 14.27 -12.18 15.26
CA ARG A 124 13.24 -12.03 16.29
C ARG A 124 11.92 -11.51 15.71
N LEU A 125 11.98 -10.50 14.83
CA LEU A 125 10.80 -9.98 14.14
C LEU A 125 10.09 -11.05 13.30
N GLN A 126 10.82 -11.85 12.52
CA GLN A 126 10.20 -12.94 11.78
C GLN A 126 9.63 -14.02 12.67
N ALA A 127 10.24 -14.31 13.82
CA ALA A 127 9.67 -15.24 14.79
C ALA A 127 8.34 -14.69 15.37
N ILE A 128 8.28 -13.39 15.69
CA ILE A 128 7.05 -12.72 16.13
C ILE A 128 5.96 -12.80 15.05
N HIS A 129 6.27 -12.39 13.82
CA HIS A 129 5.31 -12.46 12.70
C HIS A 129 4.89 -13.91 12.39
N GLY A 130 5.84 -14.84 12.45
CA GLY A 130 5.59 -16.27 12.26
C GLY A 130 4.60 -16.82 13.28
N LEU A 131 4.65 -16.37 14.54
CA LEU A 131 3.66 -16.71 15.57
C LEU A 131 2.29 -16.09 15.28
N GLY A 132 2.24 -14.87 14.77
CA GLY A 132 1.01 -14.17 14.35
C GLY A 132 0.33 -14.75 13.10
N HIS A 133 1.05 -15.50 12.27
CA HIS A 133 0.55 -15.96 10.97
C HIS A 133 -0.68 -16.87 11.04
N ARG A 134 -0.89 -17.57 12.16
CA ARG A 134 -2.00 -18.50 12.36
C ARG A 134 -2.50 -18.46 13.80
N PRO A 135 -3.81 -18.70 14.04
CA PRO A 135 -4.34 -18.79 15.40
C PRO A 135 -3.79 -19.99 16.18
N GLY A 136 -3.67 -19.84 17.51
CA GLY A 136 -3.34 -20.93 18.41
C GLY A 136 -2.91 -20.46 19.79
N ALA A 137 -3.49 -21.06 20.85
CA ALA A 137 -3.23 -20.64 22.23
C ALA A 137 -1.73 -20.66 22.60
N GLY A 138 -0.99 -21.67 22.15
CA GLY A 138 0.46 -21.74 22.36
C GLY A 138 1.23 -20.59 21.69
N ARG A 139 0.73 -20.07 20.56
CA ARG A 139 1.34 -18.91 19.86
C ARG A 139 1.07 -17.61 20.62
N GLU A 140 -0.18 -17.44 21.08
CA GLU A 140 -0.58 -16.31 21.92
C GLU A 140 0.25 -16.26 23.20
N GLU A 141 0.47 -17.40 23.86
CA GLU A 141 1.31 -17.50 25.06
C GLU A 141 2.77 -17.10 24.77
N LEU A 142 3.34 -17.57 23.64
CA LEU A 142 4.69 -17.20 23.24
C LEU A 142 4.83 -15.70 22.94
N LEU A 143 3.86 -15.09 22.27
CA LEU A 143 3.84 -13.63 22.01
C LEU A 143 3.78 -12.84 23.32
N ARG A 144 2.92 -13.24 24.27
CA ARG A 144 2.82 -12.60 25.59
C ARG A 144 4.08 -12.81 26.44
N SER A 145 4.74 -13.96 26.30
CA SER A 145 6.03 -14.21 26.92
C SER A 145 7.12 -13.33 26.32
N ALA A 146 7.12 -13.15 25.01
CA ALA A 146 8.09 -12.30 24.31
C ALA A 146 7.96 -10.85 24.78
N GLU A 147 6.74 -10.33 24.93
CA GLU A 147 6.44 -8.97 25.39
C GLU A 147 7.11 -8.63 26.74
N LYS A 148 7.24 -9.61 27.62
CA LYS A 148 7.84 -9.44 28.95
C LYS A 148 9.37 -9.44 28.95
N GLN A 149 10.01 -9.72 27.81
CA GLN A 149 11.47 -9.74 27.73
C GLN A 149 12.03 -8.32 27.73
N ASN A 150 13.14 -8.13 28.44
CA ASN A 150 13.86 -6.86 28.43
C ASN A 150 14.59 -6.68 27.09
N GLY A 151 14.72 -5.44 26.63
CA GLY A 151 15.50 -5.10 25.43
C GLY A 151 14.73 -5.08 24.11
N LEU A 152 13.40 -5.25 24.12
CA LEU A 152 12.58 -5.09 22.91
C LEU A 152 12.62 -3.65 22.39
N GLY A 153 12.96 -3.51 21.10
CA GLY A 153 12.83 -2.27 20.37
C GLY A 153 11.36 -1.91 20.06
N ALA A 154 11.14 -0.70 19.57
CA ALA A 154 9.81 -0.20 19.21
C ALA A 154 9.10 -1.09 18.17
N GLU A 155 9.83 -1.53 17.13
CA GLU A 155 9.30 -2.40 16.08
C GLU A 155 8.83 -3.75 16.62
N GLU A 156 9.58 -4.37 17.53
CA GLU A 156 9.21 -5.68 18.09
C GLU A 156 7.97 -5.57 18.99
N LYS A 157 7.86 -4.49 19.78
CA LYS A 157 6.67 -4.21 20.59
C LYS A 157 5.43 -4.04 19.72
N VAL A 158 5.54 -3.28 18.62
CA VAL A 158 4.44 -3.11 17.66
C VAL A 158 4.10 -4.44 16.99
N ALA A 159 5.10 -5.18 16.49
CA ALA A 159 4.91 -6.46 15.82
C ALA A 159 4.22 -7.51 16.71
N ILE A 160 4.54 -7.54 18.02
CA ILE A 160 3.87 -8.42 18.98
C ILE A 160 2.37 -8.10 19.07
N GLN A 161 2.01 -6.82 19.22
CA GLN A 161 0.60 -6.44 19.33
C GLN A 161 -0.15 -6.67 18.01
N VAL A 162 0.47 -6.39 16.86
CA VAL A 162 -0.10 -6.72 15.54
C VAL A 162 -0.39 -8.21 15.45
N SER A 163 0.60 -9.05 15.79
CA SER A 163 0.46 -10.51 15.77
C SER A 163 -0.66 -10.99 16.69
N LEU A 164 -0.82 -10.38 17.88
CA LEU A 164 -1.92 -10.69 18.79
C LEU A 164 -3.29 -10.26 18.24
N VAL A 165 -3.40 -9.12 17.56
CA VAL A 165 -4.66 -8.69 16.92
C VAL A 165 -5.06 -9.67 15.80
N GLU A 166 -4.11 -10.07 14.97
CA GLU A 166 -4.36 -10.93 13.81
C GLU A 166 -4.63 -12.39 14.19
N SER A 167 -3.88 -12.93 15.16
CA SER A 167 -3.87 -14.36 15.45
C SER A 167 -4.73 -14.78 16.63
N ALA A 168 -5.09 -13.87 17.54
CA ALA A 168 -5.69 -14.31 18.79
C ALA A 168 -7.13 -14.81 18.58
N THR A 169 -7.39 -15.98 19.16
CA THR A 169 -8.71 -16.64 19.13
C THR A 169 -9.69 -15.96 20.09
N ASN A 170 -9.19 -15.41 21.19
CA ASN A 170 -9.98 -14.68 22.18
C ASN A 170 -10.20 -13.21 21.74
N PRO A 171 -11.46 -12.76 21.55
CA PRO A 171 -11.77 -11.37 21.22
C PRO A 171 -11.20 -10.35 22.20
N GLN A 172 -11.17 -10.68 23.49
CA GLN A 172 -10.61 -9.79 24.51
C GLN A 172 -9.10 -9.59 24.34
N THR A 173 -8.37 -10.63 23.89
CA THR A 173 -6.94 -10.51 23.60
C THR A 173 -6.71 -9.57 22.43
N ARG A 174 -7.51 -9.69 21.35
CA ARG A 174 -7.43 -8.80 20.19
C ARG A 174 -7.73 -7.36 20.59
N GLU A 175 -8.75 -7.17 21.40
CA GLU A 175 -9.16 -5.85 21.90
C GLU A 175 -8.06 -5.19 22.74
N THR A 176 -7.50 -5.92 23.72
CA THR A 176 -6.38 -5.40 24.54
C THR A 176 -5.15 -5.10 23.70
N ALA A 177 -4.85 -5.91 22.69
CA ALA A 177 -3.71 -5.65 21.79
C ALA A 177 -3.94 -4.41 20.91
N LEU A 178 -5.16 -4.21 20.42
CA LEU A 178 -5.53 -3.00 19.67
C LEU A 178 -5.46 -1.75 20.56
N GLU A 179 -5.95 -1.81 21.80
CA GLU A 179 -5.80 -0.74 22.79
C GLU A 179 -4.33 -0.40 23.04
N GLN A 180 -3.47 -1.41 23.11
CA GLN A 180 -2.04 -1.20 23.32
C GLN A 180 -1.37 -0.55 22.10
N LEU A 181 -1.75 -0.93 20.88
CA LEU A 181 -1.29 -0.25 19.66
C LEU A 181 -1.78 1.20 19.59
N LEU A 182 -3.02 1.48 20.00
CA LEU A 182 -3.55 2.84 20.09
C LEU A 182 -2.77 3.69 21.11
N LYS A 183 -2.35 3.11 22.25
CA LYS A 183 -1.45 3.80 23.19
C LYS A 183 -0.09 4.07 22.57
N PHE A 184 0.50 3.09 21.89
CA PHE A 184 1.78 3.29 21.21
C PHE A 184 1.72 4.39 20.15
N SER A 185 0.62 4.48 19.39
CA SER A 185 0.41 5.52 18.37
C SER A 185 0.42 6.95 18.90
N GLN A 186 0.22 7.13 20.21
CA GLN A 186 0.16 8.41 20.91
C GLN A 186 1.36 8.66 21.82
N ALA A 187 2.34 7.74 21.84
CA ALA A 187 3.55 7.84 22.64
C ALA A 187 4.63 8.66 21.91
N ASP A 188 5.89 8.49 22.29
CA ASP A 188 7.02 9.16 21.66
C ASP A 188 7.20 8.79 20.18
N ALA A 189 7.84 9.68 19.43
CA ALA A 189 7.95 9.60 17.97
C ALA A 189 8.55 8.27 17.44
N SER A 190 9.41 7.61 18.22
CA SER A 190 10.08 6.37 17.82
C SER A 190 9.14 5.17 17.67
N ILE A 191 8.00 5.16 18.37
CA ILE A 191 7.02 4.07 18.32
C ILE A 191 5.66 4.54 17.78
N ALA A 192 5.35 5.84 17.89
CA ALA A 192 4.08 6.41 17.47
C ALA A 192 3.77 6.18 15.99
N ALA A 193 4.71 6.51 15.10
CA ALA A 193 4.50 6.38 13.66
C ALA A 193 4.23 4.94 13.20
N PRO A 194 5.07 3.93 13.51
CA PRO A 194 4.78 2.57 13.10
C PRO A 194 3.48 2.05 13.72
N ALA A 195 3.19 2.34 14.99
CA ALA A 195 1.95 1.91 15.62
C ALA A 195 0.71 2.55 14.97
N ALA A 196 0.75 3.84 14.65
CA ALA A 196 -0.34 4.55 13.97
C ALA A 196 -0.67 3.90 12.61
N LEU A 197 0.36 3.60 11.80
CA LEU A 197 0.16 2.94 10.51
C LEU A 197 -0.45 1.54 10.65
N GLN A 198 -0.07 0.79 11.69
CA GLN A 198 -0.62 -0.54 11.93
C GLN A 198 -2.10 -0.49 12.35
N VAL A 199 -2.50 0.41 13.26
CA VAL A 199 -3.92 0.49 13.67
C VAL A 199 -4.84 0.93 12.54
N MET A 200 -4.35 1.77 11.62
CA MET A 200 -5.09 2.16 10.42
C MET A 200 -5.38 0.95 9.52
N SER A 201 -4.44 0.02 9.41
CA SER A 201 -4.61 -1.20 8.62
C SER A 201 -5.47 -2.25 9.33
N LEU A 202 -5.27 -2.45 10.63
CA LEU A 202 -5.93 -3.51 11.40
C LEU A 202 -7.39 -3.18 11.73
N ALA A 203 -7.69 -1.91 12.00
CA ALA A 203 -8.99 -1.46 12.46
C ALA A 203 -9.41 -0.15 11.75
N PRO A 204 -9.52 -0.16 10.40
CA PRO A 204 -9.66 1.05 9.61
C PRO A 204 -10.91 1.89 9.95
N GLN A 205 -11.98 1.25 10.41
CA GLN A 205 -13.27 1.90 10.73
C GLN A 205 -13.52 2.01 12.25
N ASP A 206 -12.56 1.63 13.10
CA ASP A 206 -12.74 1.76 14.55
C ASP A 206 -12.75 3.24 14.94
N GLU A 207 -13.80 3.69 15.62
CA GLU A 207 -14.01 5.10 15.97
C GLU A 207 -12.86 5.67 16.83
N ARG A 208 -12.16 4.83 17.61
CA ARG A 208 -10.99 5.26 18.39
C ARG A 208 -9.80 5.57 17.46
N VAL A 209 -9.63 4.79 16.40
CA VAL A 209 -8.63 5.05 15.35
C VAL A 209 -9.00 6.33 14.63
N LEU A 210 -10.25 6.49 14.17
CA LEU A 210 -10.71 7.70 13.48
C LEU A 210 -10.57 8.95 14.35
N LYS A 211 -10.91 8.85 15.64
CA LYS A 211 -10.68 9.92 16.62
C LYS A 211 -9.19 10.24 16.77
N MET A 212 -8.33 9.23 16.91
CA MET A 212 -6.88 9.41 17.00
C MET A 212 -6.32 10.16 15.77
N LEU A 213 -6.76 9.78 14.55
CA LEU A 213 -6.34 10.44 13.31
C LEU A 213 -6.80 11.90 13.25
N ARG A 214 -8.05 12.19 13.64
CA ARG A 214 -8.56 13.57 13.72
C ARG A 214 -7.78 14.40 14.75
N ASP A 215 -7.49 13.84 15.91
CA ASP A 215 -6.73 14.53 16.97
C ASP A 215 -5.27 14.76 16.55
N LEU A 216 -4.65 13.82 15.83
CA LEU A 216 -3.33 13.99 15.22
C LEU A 216 -3.32 15.18 14.26
N LEU A 217 -4.29 15.23 13.35
CA LEU A 217 -4.39 16.30 12.34
C LEU A 217 -4.72 17.66 12.95
N LYS A 218 -5.53 17.71 14.01
CA LYS A 218 -5.80 18.98 14.74
C LYS A 218 -4.55 19.58 15.38
N LYS A 219 -3.52 18.77 15.67
CA LYS A 219 -2.22 19.25 16.19
C LYS A 219 -1.30 19.83 15.12
N ASP A 220 -1.71 19.78 13.84
CA ASP A 220 -0.95 20.32 12.70
C ASP A 220 0.48 19.77 12.59
N LEU A 221 0.65 18.49 12.90
CA LEU A 221 1.96 17.85 12.86
C LEU A 221 2.36 17.51 11.43
N ASP A 222 3.56 17.94 11.03
CA ASP A 222 4.20 17.59 9.77
C ASP A 222 4.84 16.21 9.84
N SER A 223 4.06 15.17 9.56
CA SER A 223 4.54 13.79 9.60
C SER A 223 4.02 12.94 8.44
N VAL A 224 4.71 11.83 8.14
CA VAL A 224 4.23 10.82 7.19
C VAL A 224 2.84 10.32 7.59
N VAL A 225 2.64 10.11 8.89
CA VAL A 225 1.35 9.67 9.47
C VAL A 225 0.23 10.64 9.15
N SER A 226 0.49 11.96 9.17
CA SER A 226 -0.51 12.99 8.87
C SER A 226 -0.99 12.89 7.40
N SER A 227 -0.07 12.68 6.45
CA SER A 227 -0.45 12.51 5.05
C SER A 227 -1.27 11.22 4.83
N THR A 228 -0.94 10.15 5.55
CA THR A 228 -1.69 8.89 5.51
C THR A 228 -3.06 9.06 6.17
N ALA A 229 -3.14 9.80 7.29
CA ALA A 229 -4.38 10.10 8.00
C ALA A 229 -5.37 10.87 7.11
N ILE A 230 -4.89 11.88 6.36
CA ILE A 230 -5.71 12.61 5.38
C ILE A 230 -6.32 11.64 4.37
N ARG A 231 -5.51 10.77 3.74
CA ARG A 231 -5.99 9.81 2.74
C ARG A 231 -6.95 8.78 3.34
N HIS A 232 -6.68 8.30 4.55
CA HIS A 232 -7.49 7.31 5.26
C HIS A 232 -8.88 7.86 5.58
N LEU A 233 -8.94 9.02 6.25
CA LEU A 233 -10.20 9.68 6.57
C LEU A 233 -10.98 10.05 5.29
N SER A 234 -10.27 10.44 4.23
CA SER A 234 -10.87 10.72 2.92
C SER A 234 -11.46 9.46 2.26
N ALA A 235 -10.75 8.33 2.30
CA ALA A 235 -11.26 7.07 1.76
C ALA A 235 -12.55 6.61 2.45
N LEU A 236 -12.72 6.97 3.72
CA LEU A 236 -13.92 6.70 4.52
C LEU A 236 -14.99 7.80 4.44
N ARG A 237 -14.73 8.89 3.70
CA ARG A 237 -15.59 10.08 3.64
C ARG A 237 -15.94 10.61 5.04
N ASP A 238 -14.97 10.62 5.95
CA ASP A 238 -15.14 11.16 7.31
C ASP A 238 -15.68 12.61 7.25
N PRO A 239 -16.79 12.93 7.95
CA PRO A 239 -17.42 14.24 7.86
C PRO A 239 -16.48 15.39 8.24
N TRP A 240 -15.65 15.19 9.26
CA TRP A 240 -14.69 16.21 9.68
C TRP A 240 -13.63 16.45 8.60
N MET A 241 -13.12 15.39 7.95
CA MET A 241 -12.19 15.53 6.83
C MET A 241 -12.82 16.23 5.62
N VAL A 242 -14.08 15.91 5.28
CA VAL A 242 -14.80 16.59 4.18
C VAL A 242 -14.85 18.11 4.41
N GLU A 243 -15.17 18.53 5.63
CA GLU A 243 -15.24 19.96 6.00
C GLU A 243 -13.86 20.64 6.05
N ASN A 244 -12.79 19.90 6.35
CA ASN A 244 -11.47 20.45 6.64
C ASN A 244 -10.42 20.20 5.55
N LEU A 245 -10.74 19.49 4.47
CA LEU A 245 -9.77 19.11 3.42
C LEU A 245 -9.05 20.32 2.82
N GLY A 246 -9.76 21.44 2.65
CA GLY A 246 -9.21 22.66 2.06
C GLY A 246 -8.05 23.27 2.84
N LYS A 247 -8.02 23.12 4.18
CA LYS A 247 -6.89 23.55 5.01
C LYS A 247 -5.59 22.84 4.58
N TRP A 248 -5.68 21.55 4.29
CA TRP A 248 -4.51 20.72 3.98
C TRP A 248 -3.96 20.98 2.59
N ALA A 249 -4.83 21.37 1.64
CA ALA A 249 -4.41 21.73 0.29
C ALA A 249 -3.56 23.01 0.21
N THR A 250 -3.57 23.83 1.27
CA THR A 250 -2.77 25.07 1.36
C THR A 250 -1.66 24.99 2.41
N HIS A 251 -1.41 23.80 2.97
CA HIS A 251 -0.41 23.60 4.00
C HIS A 251 1.01 23.88 3.50
N SER A 252 1.93 24.32 4.37
CA SER A 252 3.34 24.60 4.01
C SER A 252 4.08 23.35 3.50
N ASN A 253 3.69 22.18 4.01
CA ASN A 253 4.24 20.87 3.66
C ASN A 253 3.61 20.27 2.38
N ALA A 254 4.46 20.01 1.38
CA ALA A 254 4.07 19.46 0.09
C ALA A 254 3.38 18.08 0.19
N GLN A 255 3.78 17.23 1.13
CA GLN A 255 3.17 15.91 1.29
C GLN A 255 1.71 15.99 1.78
N LEU A 256 1.41 16.96 2.63
CA LEU A 256 0.04 17.18 3.12
C LEU A 256 -0.83 17.82 2.03
N ARG A 257 -0.27 18.76 1.26
CA ARG A 257 -0.95 19.31 0.08
C ARG A 257 -1.25 18.22 -0.95
N MET A 258 -0.27 17.37 -1.27
CA MET A 258 -0.47 16.24 -2.19
C MET A 258 -1.58 15.30 -1.70
N ALA A 259 -1.56 14.92 -0.42
CA ALA A 259 -2.60 14.07 0.16
C ALA A 259 -4.00 14.70 0.04
N ALA A 260 -4.12 16.02 0.24
CA ALA A 260 -5.37 16.73 0.11
C ALA A 260 -5.85 16.80 -1.36
N VAL A 261 -4.96 17.11 -2.30
CA VAL A 261 -5.27 17.18 -3.74
C VAL A 261 -5.71 15.81 -4.28
N GLN A 262 -5.02 14.73 -3.90
CA GLN A 262 -5.43 13.36 -4.25
C GLN A 262 -6.80 12.97 -3.68
N SER A 263 -7.20 13.62 -2.58
CA SER A 263 -8.45 13.33 -1.86
C SER A 263 -9.59 14.29 -2.21
N VAL A 264 -9.39 15.21 -3.15
CA VAL A 264 -10.32 16.31 -3.46
C VAL A 264 -11.73 15.86 -3.88
N HIS A 265 -11.87 14.61 -4.32
CA HIS A 265 -13.12 14.00 -4.76
C HIS A 265 -14.19 13.87 -3.67
N ILE A 266 -13.81 13.97 -2.39
CA ILE A 266 -14.76 13.94 -1.27
C ILE A 266 -15.39 15.31 -0.99
N ALA A 267 -14.75 16.41 -1.44
CA ALA A 267 -15.15 17.78 -1.11
C ALA A 267 -16.25 18.29 -2.05
N CYS A 268 -17.41 17.65 -2.01
CA CYS A 268 -18.58 17.99 -2.83
C CYS A 268 -19.25 19.31 -2.40
N PRO A 269 -19.87 20.06 -3.32
CA PRO A 269 -19.57 20.18 -4.76
C PRO A 269 -18.67 21.39 -5.08
N ALA A 270 -18.75 22.49 -4.32
CA ALA A 270 -18.06 23.74 -4.64
C ALA A 270 -16.63 23.82 -4.06
N ALA A 271 -16.43 23.28 -2.85
CA ALA A 271 -15.15 23.36 -2.13
C ALA A 271 -13.99 22.74 -2.94
N ARG A 272 -14.20 21.59 -3.60
CA ARG A 272 -13.18 20.94 -4.42
C ARG A 272 -12.63 21.80 -5.56
N TRP A 273 -13.46 22.60 -6.22
CA TRP A 273 -13.01 23.42 -7.34
C TRP A 273 -12.14 24.57 -6.86
N GLN A 274 -12.47 25.14 -5.70
CA GLN A 274 -11.64 26.15 -5.05
C GLN A 274 -10.30 25.56 -4.58
N ILE A 275 -10.31 24.34 -4.05
CA ILE A 275 -9.09 23.60 -3.68
C ILE A 275 -8.18 23.41 -4.91
N LEU A 276 -8.74 22.90 -6.02
CA LEU A 276 -7.97 22.68 -7.25
C LEU A 276 -7.49 23.97 -7.89
N GLU A 277 -8.30 25.03 -7.88
CA GLU A 277 -7.90 26.36 -8.37
C GLU A 277 -6.72 26.92 -7.57
N THR A 278 -6.78 26.79 -6.23
CA THR A 278 -5.69 27.21 -5.35
C THR A 278 -4.41 26.42 -5.63
N ALA A 279 -4.53 25.10 -5.84
CA ALA A 279 -3.39 24.27 -6.22
C ALA A 279 -2.80 24.70 -7.58
N ILE A 280 -3.61 24.88 -8.62
CA ILE A 280 -3.11 25.25 -9.95
C ILE A 280 -2.45 26.65 -9.97
N THR A 281 -3.01 27.60 -9.21
CA THR A 281 -2.55 29.00 -9.23
C THR A 281 -1.43 29.32 -8.24
N GLY A 282 -1.25 28.53 -7.19
CA GLY A 282 -0.29 28.80 -6.12
C GLY A 282 0.80 27.75 -5.91
N GLU A 283 0.69 26.58 -6.52
CA GLU A 283 1.60 25.46 -6.25
C GLU A 283 2.94 25.61 -6.99
N ARG A 284 4.03 25.28 -6.29
CA ARG A 284 5.39 25.25 -6.85
C ARG A 284 5.83 23.84 -7.21
N ASP A 285 5.28 22.83 -6.54
CA ASP A 285 5.54 21.43 -6.84
C ASP A 285 4.77 20.97 -8.09
N ARG A 286 5.51 20.67 -9.15
CA ARG A 286 4.95 20.26 -10.44
C ARG A 286 4.20 18.93 -10.38
N ASN A 287 4.51 18.05 -9.42
CA ASN A 287 3.77 16.80 -9.24
C ASN A 287 2.37 17.07 -8.68
N ILE A 288 2.26 17.96 -7.69
CA ILE A 288 0.97 18.35 -7.10
C ILE A 288 0.12 19.08 -8.14
N LEU A 289 0.74 19.95 -8.94
CA LEU A 289 0.07 20.67 -10.02
C LEU A 289 -0.44 19.69 -11.09
N ALA A 290 0.37 18.72 -11.51
CA ALA A 290 -0.06 17.67 -12.43
C ALA A 290 -1.25 16.86 -11.87
N GLU A 291 -1.24 16.54 -10.58
CA GLU A 291 -2.36 15.87 -9.91
C GLU A 291 -3.62 16.74 -9.91
N ALA A 292 -3.48 18.05 -9.64
CA ALA A 292 -4.61 18.98 -9.68
C ALA A 292 -5.21 19.12 -11.09
N ILE A 293 -4.39 19.08 -12.15
CA ILE A 293 -4.87 19.03 -13.55
C ILE A 293 -5.54 17.68 -13.85
N ASN A 294 -5.07 16.58 -13.25
CA ASN A 294 -5.61 15.25 -13.46
C ASN A 294 -6.96 15.02 -12.75
N ALA A 295 -7.13 15.59 -11.55
CA ALA A 295 -8.27 15.33 -10.68
C ALA A 295 -9.66 15.45 -11.34
N PRO A 296 -9.94 16.45 -12.20
CA PRO A 296 -11.24 16.58 -12.87
C PRO A 296 -11.62 15.37 -13.75
N THR A 297 -10.64 14.57 -14.21
CA THR A 297 -10.93 13.33 -14.95
C THR A 297 -11.70 12.30 -14.12
N TYR A 298 -11.52 12.30 -12.79
CA TYR A 298 -12.21 11.40 -11.87
C TYR A 298 -13.52 11.98 -11.32
N MET A 299 -13.84 13.22 -11.67
CA MET A 299 -15.06 13.94 -11.28
C MET A 299 -15.68 14.60 -12.53
N PRO A 300 -16.11 13.80 -13.52
CA PRO A 300 -16.59 14.32 -14.79
C PRO A 300 -17.90 15.09 -14.63
N GLY A 301 -18.18 16.01 -15.54
CA GLY A 301 -19.40 16.82 -15.49
C GLY A 301 -19.20 18.21 -16.07
N LYS A 302 -20.27 19.00 -16.09
CA LYS A 302 -20.25 20.36 -16.64
C LYS A 302 -19.32 21.28 -15.86
N GLU A 303 -19.27 21.10 -14.54
CA GLU A 303 -18.43 21.85 -13.61
C GLU A 303 -16.95 21.57 -13.88
N ALA A 304 -16.58 20.31 -14.15
CA ALA A 304 -15.21 19.91 -14.50
C ALA A 304 -14.76 20.55 -15.82
N VAL A 305 -15.63 20.55 -16.83
CA VAL A 305 -15.38 21.22 -18.13
C VAL A 305 -15.19 22.72 -17.91
N THR A 306 -16.11 23.36 -17.18
CA THR A 306 -16.06 24.80 -16.88
C THR A 306 -14.78 25.16 -16.12
N PHE A 307 -14.40 24.33 -15.15
CA PHE A 307 -13.19 24.50 -14.37
C PHE A 307 -11.94 24.44 -15.25
N LEU A 308 -11.79 23.40 -16.08
CA LEU A 308 -10.64 23.26 -16.96
C LEU A 308 -10.60 24.37 -18.04
N GLU A 309 -11.74 24.81 -18.58
CA GLU A 309 -11.79 25.95 -19.52
C GLU A 309 -11.28 27.24 -18.89
N ARG A 310 -11.58 27.45 -17.61
CA ARG A 310 -11.04 28.60 -16.87
C ARG A 310 -9.54 28.45 -16.64
N MET A 311 -9.10 27.27 -16.21
CA MET A 311 -7.68 27.01 -15.91
C MET A 311 -6.78 26.95 -17.16
N SER A 312 -7.33 26.71 -18.36
CA SER A 312 -6.55 26.75 -19.61
C SER A 312 -6.02 28.15 -19.97
N HIS A 313 -6.53 29.19 -19.30
CA HIS A 313 -6.06 30.56 -19.43
C HIS A 313 -5.10 30.97 -18.30
N SER A 314 -4.71 30.04 -17.42
CA SER A 314 -3.78 30.32 -16.34
C SER A 314 -2.36 30.56 -16.87
N ASP A 315 -1.74 31.62 -16.37
CA ASP A 315 -0.36 32.02 -16.62
C ASP A 315 0.67 31.23 -15.79
N GLN A 316 0.22 30.42 -14.83
CA GLN A 316 1.09 29.57 -13.99
C GLN A 316 1.44 28.23 -14.65
N LEU A 317 0.69 27.86 -15.69
CA LEU A 317 0.87 26.61 -16.41
C LEU A 317 1.91 26.74 -17.51
N THR A 318 2.81 25.78 -17.58
CA THR A 318 3.73 25.60 -18.69
C THR A 318 2.97 25.17 -19.95
N LYS A 319 3.63 25.29 -21.12
CA LYS A 319 3.05 24.83 -22.39
C LYS A 319 2.70 23.35 -22.36
N GLU A 320 3.52 22.52 -21.70
CA GLU A 320 3.29 21.08 -21.57
C GLU A 320 2.07 20.77 -20.69
N GLU A 321 1.95 21.43 -19.54
CA GLU A 321 0.78 21.31 -18.66
C GLU A 321 -0.50 21.79 -19.35
N LEU A 322 -0.45 22.87 -20.12
CA LEU A 322 -1.59 23.34 -20.93
C LEU A 322 -2.01 22.32 -22.00
N VAL A 323 -1.07 21.61 -22.61
CA VAL A 323 -1.38 20.52 -23.55
C VAL A 323 -2.10 19.38 -22.84
N ILE A 324 -1.60 18.94 -21.69
CA ILE A 324 -2.23 17.87 -20.87
C ILE A 324 -3.64 18.29 -20.45
N LEU A 325 -3.79 19.52 -19.95
CA LEU A 325 -5.08 20.08 -19.56
C LEU A 325 -6.06 20.10 -20.73
N THR A 326 -5.62 20.57 -21.90
CA THR A 326 -6.46 20.64 -23.11
C THR A 326 -6.89 19.26 -23.58
N GLN A 327 -6.00 18.26 -23.52
CA GLN A 327 -6.35 16.87 -23.84
C GLN A 327 -7.46 16.33 -22.92
N LYS A 328 -7.37 16.61 -21.61
CA LYS A 328 -8.40 16.22 -20.65
C LYS A 328 -9.72 16.95 -20.86
N LEU A 329 -9.67 18.24 -21.18
CA LEU A 329 -10.86 19.01 -21.50
C LEU A 329 -11.61 18.41 -22.70
N VAL A 330 -10.88 17.98 -23.74
CA VAL A 330 -11.47 17.28 -24.89
C VAL A 330 -12.11 15.95 -24.47
N GLN A 331 -11.41 15.15 -23.66
CA GLN A 331 -11.93 13.88 -23.15
C GLN A 331 -13.21 14.08 -22.32
N LEU A 332 -13.23 15.07 -21.43
CA LEU A 332 -14.38 15.36 -20.57
C LEU A 332 -15.58 15.89 -21.36
N LYS A 333 -15.37 16.73 -22.39
CA LYS A 333 -16.44 17.19 -23.29
C LYS A 333 -17.08 16.06 -24.09
N ALA A 334 -16.33 14.99 -24.36
CA ALA A 334 -16.84 13.79 -25.02
C ALA A 334 -17.50 12.80 -24.06
N SER A 335 -17.36 13.00 -22.74
CA SER A 335 -17.91 12.13 -21.72
C SER A 335 -19.35 12.51 -21.37
N ASN A 336 -20.24 11.51 -21.32
CA ASN A 336 -21.60 11.66 -20.78
C ASN A 336 -21.68 11.25 -19.30
N GLN A 337 -20.54 11.04 -18.63
CA GLN A 337 -20.53 10.70 -17.21
C GLN A 337 -20.92 11.92 -16.39
N ALA A 338 -21.87 11.72 -15.49
CA ALA A 338 -22.31 12.73 -14.55
C ALA A 338 -21.42 12.77 -13.31
N ASP A 339 -21.42 13.93 -12.66
CA ASP A 339 -20.60 14.17 -11.49
C ASP A 339 -21.04 13.27 -10.33
N PRO A 340 -20.12 12.50 -9.71
CA PRO A 340 -20.42 11.66 -8.56
C PRO A 340 -21.07 12.41 -7.39
N CYS A 341 -20.79 13.71 -7.23
CA CYS A 341 -21.39 14.54 -6.20
C CYS A 341 -22.85 14.95 -6.50
N LEU A 342 -23.30 14.79 -7.75
CA LEU A 342 -24.65 15.14 -8.21
C LEU A 342 -25.51 13.89 -8.48
N GLN A 343 -24.94 12.70 -8.29
CA GLN A 343 -25.71 11.46 -8.30
C GLN A 343 -26.60 11.41 -7.06
N PRO A 344 -27.91 11.13 -7.18
CA PRO A 344 -28.72 10.81 -6.02
C PRO A 344 -28.11 9.58 -5.33
N THR A 345 -27.70 9.72 -4.07
CA THR A 345 -27.14 8.63 -3.28
C THR A 345 -28.13 7.47 -3.27
N ALA A 346 -27.75 6.33 -3.84
CA ALA A 346 -28.50 5.09 -3.67
C ALA A 346 -28.29 4.61 -2.23
N HIS A 347 -29.33 4.83 -1.41
CA HIS A 347 -29.65 4.27 -0.08
C HIS A 347 -28.55 4.07 0.95
#